data_AF-A0A2X3EUV1-F1
#
_entry.id   AF-A0A2X3EUV1-F1
#
_cell.length_a   1.000
_cell.length_b   1.000
_cell.length_c   1.000
_cell.angle_alpha   90.00
_cell.angle_beta   90.00
_cell.angle_gamma   90.00
#
_symmetry.space_group_name_H-M   'P 1'
#
loop_
_entity.id
_entity.type
_entity.pdbx_description
1 polymer ?
#
loop_
_entity_poly.entity_id
_entity_poly.type
_entity_poly.pdbx_seq_one_letter_code
_entity_poly.pdbx_strand_id
1 'polypeptide(L)'
;MISNNTIIPSIRKYKYFEKALSCQSEYVLLSEANIGNLQSLIGKCHQSGKKVLVHLELLGGFKPDQAGINLLKNYYKVDGVISSNLSALRYAKKEDC
;
A
#
# COMPACT_ATOMS: atom_id res chain seq x y z
N MET A 1 -5.08 6.39 -12.57
CA MET A 1 -5.43 7.66 -11.91
C MET A 1 -6.68 7.43 -11.09
N ILE A 2 -6.71 7.90 -9.84
CA ILE A 2 -7.89 7.80 -8.98
C ILE A 2 -8.88 8.89 -9.42
N SER A 3 -10.11 8.49 -9.75
CA SER A 3 -11.17 9.41 -10.19
C SER A 3 -11.78 10.16 -9.00
N ASN A 4 -12.42 11.30 -9.27
CA ASN A 4 -13.19 12.02 -8.25
C ASN A 4 -14.28 11.11 -7.65
N ASN A 5 -14.46 11.21 -6.33
CA ASN A 5 -15.43 10.44 -5.54
C ASN A 5 -15.15 8.92 -5.47
N THR A 6 -13.91 8.48 -5.73
CA THR A 6 -13.53 7.08 -5.51
C THR A 6 -13.50 6.75 -4.01
N ILE A 7 -14.25 5.74 -3.59
CA ILE A 7 -14.21 5.21 -2.23
C ILE A 7 -13.18 4.09 -2.17
N ILE A 8 -12.06 4.33 -1.47
CA ILE A 8 -11.00 3.34 -1.29
C ILE A 8 -11.17 2.65 0.07
N PRO A 9 -11.41 1.32 0.11
CA PRO A 9 -11.48 0.60 1.38
C PRO A 9 -10.10 0.57 2.06
N SER A 10 -10.07 0.99 3.32
CA SER A 10 -8.90 0.92 4.20
C SER A 10 -8.98 -0.31 5.10
N ILE A 11 -7.99 -1.19 4.98
CA ILE A 11 -7.91 -2.44 5.73
C ILE A 11 -7.06 -2.20 6.97
N ARG A 12 -7.74 -2.13 8.11
CA ARG A 12 -7.12 -2.05 9.45
C ARG A 12 -7.09 -3.38 10.20
N LYS A 13 -8.02 -4.28 9.87
CA LYS A 13 -8.11 -5.59 10.53
C LYS A 13 -8.26 -6.66 9.46
N TYR A 14 -7.53 -7.76 9.64
CA TYR A 14 -7.52 -8.88 8.68
C TYR A 14 -8.93 -9.43 8.40
N LYS A 15 -9.83 -9.43 9.40
CA LYS A 15 -11.23 -9.86 9.21
C LYS A 15 -12.02 -9.09 8.14
N TYR A 16 -11.57 -7.89 7.76
CA TYR A 16 -12.20 -7.08 6.71
C TYR A 16 -11.49 -7.20 5.37
N PHE A 17 -10.42 -8.00 5.27
CA PHE A 17 -9.59 -8.10 4.08
C PHE A 17 -10.40 -8.59 2.87
N GLU A 18 -11.07 -9.74 2.98
CA GLU A 18 -11.90 -10.29 1.90
C GLU A 18 -13.03 -9.33 1.47
N LYS A 19 -13.65 -8.64 2.44
CA LYS A 19 -14.69 -7.63 2.15
C LYS A 19 -14.13 -6.45 1.37
N ALA A 20 -12.89 -6.02 1.66
CA ALA A 20 -12.26 -4.94 0.92
C ALA A 20 -11.91 -5.37 -0.51
N LEU A 21 -11.50 -6.63 -0.71
CA LEU A 21 -11.22 -7.18 -2.04
C LEU A 21 -12.48 -7.31 -2.91
N SER A 22 -13.65 -7.54 -2.32
CA SER A 22 -14.91 -7.61 -3.08
C SER A 22 -15.52 -6.25 -3.42
N CYS A 23 -14.98 -5.15 -2.87
CA CYS A 23 -15.47 -3.80 -3.17
C CYS A 23 -15.15 -3.42 -4.63
N GLN A 24 -15.94 -2.51 -5.22
CA GLN A 24 -15.77 -2.11 -6.63
C GLN A 24 -14.45 -1.35 -6.90
N SER A 25 -13.90 -0.67 -5.90
CA SER A 25 -12.66 0.10 -6.03
C SER A 25 -11.52 -0.72 -6.60
N GLU A 26 -10.80 -0.17 -7.58
CA GLU A 26 -9.56 -0.75 -8.10
C GLU A 26 -8.45 -0.71 -7.05
N TYR A 27 -8.49 0.26 -6.13
CA TYR A 27 -7.48 0.46 -5.11
C TYR A 27 -7.96 -0.05 -3.74
N VAL A 28 -7.02 -0.56 -2.95
CA VAL A 28 -7.19 -0.84 -1.52
C VAL A 28 -6.05 -0.20 -0.73
N LEU A 29 -6.33 0.30 0.48
CA LEU A 29 -5.32 0.86 1.37
C LEU A 29 -5.03 -0.14 2.50
N LEU A 30 -3.80 -0.65 2.58
CA LEU A 30 -3.33 -1.43 3.72
C LEU A 30 -2.87 -0.45 4.81
N SER A 31 -3.73 -0.23 5.80
CA SER A 31 -3.42 0.70 6.91
C SER A 31 -2.75 0.02 8.09
N GLU A 32 -2.87 -1.30 8.25
CA GLU A 32 -2.21 -2.04 9.33
C GLU A 32 -1.58 -3.32 8.75
N ALA A 33 -0.39 -3.17 8.19
CA ALA A 33 0.45 -4.26 7.71
C ALA A 33 1.85 -4.14 8.35
N ASN A 34 2.68 -5.16 8.19
CA ASN A 34 4.09 -5.10 8.56
C ASN A 34 4.94 -5.82 7.52
N ILE A 35 6.24 -5.60 7.54
CA ILE A 35 7.17 -6.20 6.56
C ILE A 35 7.09 -7.74 6.50
N GLY A 36 6.68 -8.41 7.59
CA GLY A 36 6.56 -9.86 7.67
C GLY A 36 5.33 -10.43 6.96
N ASN A 37 4.25 -9.67 6.84
CA ASN A 37 3.02 -10.11 6.15
C ASN A 37 2.73 -9.38 4.84
N LEU A 38 3.44 -8.27 4.55
CA LEU A 38 3.15 -7.37 3.44
C LEU A 38 3.14 -8.09 2.08
N GLN A 39 4.12 -8.96 1.81
CA GLN A 39 4.21 -9.68 0.53
C GLN A 39 2.98 -10.55 0.26
N SER A 40 2.49 -11.24 1.29
CA SER A 40 1.31 -12.11 1.16
C SER A 40 0.04 -11.28 0.93
N LEU A 41 -0.12 -10.18 1.67
CA LEU A 41 -1.27 -9.29 1.52
C LEU A 41 -1.32 -8.66 0.13
N ILE A 42 -0.19 -8.11 -0.34
CA ILE A 42 -0.10 -7.52 -1.69
C ILE A 42 -0.41 -8.58 -2.75
N GLY A 43 0.18 -9.77 -2.65
CA GLY A 43 -0.08 -10.86 -3.59
C GLY A 43 -1.57 -11.20 -3.71
N LYS A 44 -2.29 -11.29 -2.59
CA LYS A 44 -3.75 -11.53 -2.59
C LYS A 44 -4.54 -10.39 -3.21
N CYS A 45 -4.14 -9.13 -2.94
CA CYS A 45 -4.76 -7.96 -3.56
C CYS A 45 -4.58 -7.97 -5.09
N HIS A 46 -3.35 -8.17 -5.56
CA HIS A 46 -3.04 -8.23 -7.00
C HIS A 46 -3.74 -9.39 -7.70
N GLN A 47 -3.81 -10.57 -7.07
CA GLN A 47 -4.56 -11.72 -7.59
C GLN A 47 -6.06 -11.42 -7.75
N SER A 48 -6.59 -10.52 -6.92
CA SER A 48 -7.98 -10.04 -7.00
C SER A 48 -8.14 -8.82 -7.93
N GLY A 49 -7.10 -8.48 -8.70
CA GLY A 49 -7.09 -7.33 -9.61
C GLY A 49 -7.08 -5.97 -8.91
N LYS A 50 -6.67 -5.90 -7.63
CA LYS A 50 -6.61 -4.67 -6.85
C LYS A 50 -5.20 -4.08 -6.81
N LYS A 51 -5.08 -2.77 -6.97
CA LYS A 51 -3.87 -1.99 -6.69
C LYS A 51 -3.77 -1.67 -5.20
N VAL A 52 -2.56 -1.70 -4.68
CA VAL A 52 -2.29 -1.56 -3.25
C VAL A 52 -1.63 -0.23 -2.93
N LEU A 53 -2.29 0.52 -2.05
CA LEU A 53 -1.74 1.68 -1.37
C LEU A 53 -1.29 1.27 0.04
N VAL A 54 -0.19 1.84 0.52
CA VAL A 54 0.30 1.64 1.89
C VAL A 54 0.51 2.97 2.60
N HIS A 55 0.21 3.02 3.90
CA HIS A 55 0.55 4.18 4.73
C HIS A 55 1.90 3.93 5.41
N LEU A 56 2.92 4.73 5.07
CA LEU A 56 4.32 4.43 5.46
C LEU A 56 4.53 4.40 6.98
N GLU A 57 3.88 5.31 7.70
CA GLU A 57 3.96 5.46 9.16
C GLU A 57 3.23 4.34 9.92
N LEU A 58 2.31 3.64 9.26
CA LEU A 58 1.56 2.54 9.88
C LEU A 58 2.12 1.16 9.48
N LEU A 59 3.16 1.13 8.64
CA LEU A 59 3.79 -0.11 8.21
C LEU A 59 4.79 -0.59 9.27
N GLY A 60 4.43 -1.64 10.01
CA GLY A 60 5.26 -2.18 11.08
C GLY A 60 6.62 -2.70 10.60
N GLY A 61 7.69 -2.33 11.29
CA GLY A 61 9.07 -2.75 10.96
C GLY A 61 9.64 -2.06 9.71
N PHE A 62 8.97 -1.05 9.17
CA PHE A 62 9.40 -0.32 8.00
C PHE A 62 10.05 1.02 8.35
N LYS A 63 11.13 1.36 7.66
CA LYS A 63 11.77 2.68 7.74
C LYS A 63 11.56 3.41 6.41
N PRO A 64 10.96 4.61 6.39
CA PRO A 64 10.64 5.35 5.17
C PRO A 64 11.85 6.16 4.66
N ASP A 65 12.99 5.51 4.48
CA ASP A 65 14.17 6.07 3.80
C ASP A 65 14.27 5.60 2.34
N GLN A 66 15.26 6.07 1.59
CA GLN A 66 15.42 5.72 0.17
C GLN A 66 15.47 4.20 -0.04
N ALA A 67 16.19 3.47 0.81
CA ALA A 67 16.30 2.02 0.71
C ALA A 67 14.97 1.33 1.00
N GLY A 68 14.24 1.79 2.03
CA GLY A 68 12.90 1.30 2.33
C GLY A 68 11.92 1.53 1.18
N ILE A 69 11.90 2.72 0.58
CA ILE A 69 11.03 3.02 -0.55
C ILE A 69 11.39 2.14 -1.77
N ASN A 70 12.67 1.97 -2.05
CA ASN A 70 13.13 1.09 -3.12
C ASN A 70 12.70 -0.37 -2.87
N LEU A 71 12.79 -0.84 -1.63
CA LEU A 71 12.28 -2.16 -1.22
C LEU A 71 10.77 -2.28 -1.46
N LEU A 72 9.96 -1.28 -1.10
CA LEU A 72 8.52 -1.28 -1.36
C LEU A 72 8.19 -1.38 -2.85
N LYS A 73 8.89 -0.60 -3.68
CA LYS A 73 8.68 -0.60 -5.13
C LYS A 73 9.11 -1.91 -5.78
N ASN A 74 10.34 -2.33 -5.52
CA ASN A 74 11.00 -3.34 -6.33
C ASN A 74 10.80 -4.75 -5.82
N TYR A 75 10.73 -4.94 -4.50
CA TYR A 75 10.50 -6.25 -3.90
C TYR A 75 9.01 -6.49 -3.66
N TYR A 76 8.38 -5.61 -2.88
CA TYR A 76 6.98 -5.78 -2.50
C TYR A 76 5.98 -5.43 -3.61
N LYS A 77 6.40 -4.70 -4.64
CA LYS A 77 5.54 -4.26 -5.77
C LYS A 77 4.33 -3.43 -5.31
N VAL A 78 4.53 -2.54 -4.35
CA VAL A 78 3.50 -1.56 -3.95
C VAL A 78 3.16 -0.62 -5.11
N ASP A 79 1.87 -0.31 -5.28
CA ASP A 79 1.35 0.52 -6.38
C ASP A 79 1.21 2.01 -6.01
N GLY A 80 1.41 2.35 -4.73
CA GLY A 80 1.42 3.73 -4.26
C GLY A 80 1.58 3.84 -2.75
N VAL A 81 2.02 5.02 -2.30
CA VAL A 81 2.28 5.30 -0.88
C VAL A 81 1.53 6.54 -0.39
N ILE A 82 1.11 6.52 0.86
CA ILE A 82 0.53 7.65 1.60
C ILE A 82 1.43 7.93 2.80
N SER A 83 1.76 9.19 3.02
CA SER A 83 2.64 9.61 4.11
C SER A 83 2.51 11.10 4.39
N SER A 84 2.77 11.51 5.62
CA SER A 84 2.99 12.92 5.97
C SER A 84 4.47 13.32 5.92
N ASN A 85 5.37 12.34 5.77
CA ASN A 85 6.81 12.55 5.63
C ASN A 85 7.16 13.00 4.20
N LEU A 86 7.40 14.31 4.04
CA LEU A 86 7.78 14.91 2.75
C LEU A 86 9.06 14.32 2.14
N SER A 87 10.03 13.91 2.96
CA SER A 87 11.27 13.30 2.47
C SER A 87 11.00 11.92 1.87
N ALA A 88 10.17 11.11 2.53
CA ALA A 88 9.76 9.81 2.03
C ALA A 88 8.97 9.93 0.71
N LEU A 89 8.05 10.90 0.63
CA LEU A 89 7.31 11.18 -0.60
C LEU A 89 8.21 11.62 -1.76
N ARG A 90 9.29 12.37 -1.48
CA ARG A 90 10.29 12.72 -2.49
C ARG A 90 11.03 11.49 -3.02
N TYR A 91 11.37 10.53 -2.16
CA TYR A 91 11.98 9.27 -2.58
C TYR A 91 11.00 8.43 -3.41
N ALA A 92 9.74 8.32 -2.96
CA ALA A 92 8.69 7.59 -3.68
C ALA A 92 8.46 8.13 -5.09
N LYS A 93 8.40 9.46 -5.24
CA LYS A 93 8.27 10.11 -6.54
C LYS A 93 9.46 9.83 -7.48
N LYS A 94 10.67 9.65 -6.95
CA LYS A 94 11.86 9.30 -7.76
C LYS A 94 11.83 7.85 -8.24
N GLU A 95 11.27 6.96 -7.45
CA GLU A 95 11.14 5.52 -7.75
C GLU A 95 9.85 5.20 -8.54
N ASP A 96 9.09 6.22 -8.93
CA ASP A 96 7.80 6.13 -9.61
C ASP A 96 6.81 5.21 -8.88
N CYS A 97 6.80 5.31 -7.54
CA CYS A 97 5.78 4.70 -6.69
C CYS A 97 4.44 5.42 -6.81
#